data_AF-A0A101H8J0-F1
#
_entry.id   AF-A0A101H8J0-F1
#
_cell.length_a   1.000
_cell.length_b   1.000
_cell.length_c   1.000
_cell.angle_alpha   90.00
_cell.angle_beta   90.00
_cell.angle_gamma   90.00
#
_symmetry.space_group_name_H-M   'P 1'
#
loop_
_entity.id
_entity.type
_entity.pdbx_description
1 polymer ?
#
loop_
_entity_poly.entity_id
_entity_poly.type
_entity_poly.pdbx_seq_one_letter_code
_entity_poly.pdbx_strand_id
1 'polypeptide(L)' 'MKKSIFIGITGGSGSGKTTVVNKIKSEIPSKSMTVIEQDSYYKDQSHLS' A
#
# COMPACT_ATOMS: atom_id res chain seq x y z
N MET A 1 14.85 17.26 -12.27
CA MET A 1 13.87 16.16 -12.05
C MET A 1 13.45 16.17 -10.58
N LYS A 2 12.15 16.08 -10.28
CA LYS A 2 11.67 16.02 -8.89
C LYS A 2 11.85 14.58 -8.37
N LYS A 3 12.53 14.41 -7.24
CA LYS A 3 12.80 13.08 -6.67
C LYS A 3 11.59 12.60 -5.89
N SER A 4 11.07 11.43 -6.24
CA SER A 4 9.98 10.77 -5.52
C SER A 4 10.52 10.04 -4.29
N ILE A 5 9.69 9.92 -3.25
CA ILE A 5 9.98 9.13 -2.04
C ILE A 5 9.17 7.83 -2.14
N PHE A 6 9.81 6.70 -1.87
CA PHE A 6 9.16 5.40 -1.78
C PHE A 6 9.11 4.96 -0.32
N ILE A 7 7.93 4.57 0.17
CA ILE A 7 7.70 4.14 1.55
C ILE A 7 7.09 2.75 1.50
N GLY A 8 7.81 1.75 2.03
CA GLY A 8 7.30 0.39 2.21
C GLY A 8 6.63 0.24 3.57
N ILE A 9 5.38 -0.19 3.61
CA ILE A 9 4.64 -0.50 4.85
C ILE A 9 4.44 -2.01 4.91
N THR A 10 5.04 -2.65 5.91
CA THR A 10 5.07 -4.12 6.08
C THR A 10 4.49 -4.54 7.44
N GLY A 11 4.24 -5.84 7.62
CA GLY A 11 3.68 -6.43 8.84
C GLY A 11 2.68 -7.55 8.56
N GLY A 12 2.40 -8.37 9.57
CA GLY A 12 1.43 -9.48 9.50
C GLY A 12 0.00 -9.04 9.20
N SER A 13 -0.88 -9.99 8.88
CA SER A 13 -2.32 -9.71 8.77
C SER A 13 -2.86 -9.15 10.10
N GLY A 14 -3.77 -8.17 10.05
CA GLY A 14 -4.32 -7.52 11.25
C GLY A 14 -3.38 -6.53 11.97
N SER A 15 -2.15 -6.31 11.50
CA SER A 15 -1.16 -5.43 12.18
C SER A 15 -1.41 -3.92 12.03
N GLY A 16 -2.52 -3.51 11.39
CA GLY A 16 -2.87 -2.10 11.21
C GLY A 16 -2.23 -1.36 10.02
N LYS A 17 -1.62 -2.07 9.05
CA LYS A 17 -0.99 -1.45 7.86
C LYS A 17 -1.92 -0.48 7.12
N THR A 18 -3.14 -0.92 6.83
CA THR A 18 -4.16 -0.11 6.15
C THR A 18 -4.51 1.16 6.93
N THR A 19 -4.55 1.08 8.27
CA THR A 19 -4.78 2.24 9.14
C THR A 19 -3.67 3.27 9.00
N VAL A 20 -2.41 2.84 8.98
CA VAL A 20 -1.25 3.73 8.79
C VAL A 20 -1.29 4.39 7.41
N VAL A 21 -1.56 3.62 6.35
CA VAL A 21 -1.70 4.14 4.98
C VAL A 21 -2.79 5.21 4.89
N ASN A 22 -3.97 4.95 5.47
CA ASN A 22 -5.08 5.88 5.44
C ASN A 22 -4.78 7.17 6.21
N LYS A 23 -4.06 7.07 7.33
CA LYS A 23 -3.61 8.26 8.08
C LYS A 23 -2.61 9.08 7.28
N ILE A 24 -1.62 8.46 6.64
CA ILE A 24 -0.68 9.19 5.76
C ILE A 24 -1.44 9.87 4.61
N LYS A 25 -2.40 9.16 3.99
CA LYS A 25 -3.24 9.68 2.91
C LYS A 25 -4.08 10.88 3.33
N SER A 26 -4.54 10.97 4.60
CA SER A 26 -5.31 12.11 5.09
C SER A 26 -4.46 13.37 5.32
N GLU A 27 -3.17 13.22 5.58
CA GLU A 27 -2.26 14.35 5.86
C GLU A 27 -1.61 14.92 4.58
N ILE A 28 -1.66 14.19 3.45
CA ILE A 28 -0.99 14.58 2.21
C ILE A 28 -2.03 14.97 1.14
N PRO A 29 -1.84 16.07 0.40
CA PRO A 29 -2.72 16.42 -0.72
C PRO A 29 -2.84 15.28 -1.73
N SER A 30 -4.08 14.96 -2.13
CA SER A 30 -4.41 13.78 -2.94
C SER A 30 -3.67 13.67 -4.28
N LYS A 31 -3.25 14.79 -4.87
CA LYS A 31 -2.49 14.82 -6.14
C LYS A 31 -1.00 14.53 -5.99
N SER A 32 -0.50 14.33 -4.77
CA SER A 32 0.93 14.20 -4.47
C SER A 32 1.34 12.78 -4.05
N MET A 33 0.41 11.83 -4.03
CA MET A 33 0.64 10.48 -3.49
C MET A 33 -0.11 9.41 -4.29
N THR A 34 0.46 8.21 -4.34
CA THR A 34 -0.17 6.99 -4.86
C THR A 34 0.09 5.85 -3.89
N VAL A 35 -0.89 4.96 -3.72
CA VAL A 35 -0.80 3.76 -2.90
C VAL A 35 -0.83 2.55 -3.83
N ILE A 36 0.06 1.59 -3.60
CA ILE A 36 0.07 0.30 -4.31
C ILE A 36 -0.06 -0.79 -3.24
N GLU A 37 -1.19 -1.49 -3.25
CA GLU A 37 -1.47 -2.59 -2.33
C GLU A 37 -0.91 -3.89 -2.92
N GLN A 38 0.12 -4.46 -2.30
CA GLN A 38 0.84 -5.63 -2.82
C GLN A 38 0.00 -6.92 -2.84
N ASP A 39 -0.99 -7.02 -1.96
CA ASP A 39 -1.93 -8.15 -1.91
C ASP A 39 -2.85 -8.21 -3.14
N SER A 40 -3.13 -7.08 -3.79
CA SER A 40 -3.87 -7.02 -5.06
C SER A 40 -3.12 -7.66 -6.23
N TYR A 41 -1.83 -7.98 -6.06
CA TYR A 41 -0.98 -8.59 -7.09
C TYR A 41 -0.63 -10.05 -6.77
N TYR A 42 -1.33 -10.69 -5.84
CA TYR A 42 -1.20 -12.14 -5.68
C TYR A 42 -1.55 -12.85 -6.99
N LYS A 43 -0.68 -13.78 -7.38
CA LYS A 43 -0.93 -14.63 -8.53
C LYS A 43 -2.15 -15.50 -8.24
N ASP A 44 -3.06 -15.60 -9.20
CA ASP A 44 -4.21 -16.49 -9.08
C ASP A 44 -3.75 -17.95 -8.88
N GLN A 45 -4.28 -18.58 -7.83
CA GLN A 45 -4.01 -19.96 -7.45
C GLN A 45 -5.23 -20.87 -7.62
N SER A 46 -6.24 -20.44 -8.38
CA SER A 46 -7.45 -21.22 -8.69
C SER A 46 -7.20 -22.65 -9.20
N HIS A 47 -6.03 -22.90 -9.81
CA HIS A 47 -5.58 -24.21 -10.30
C HIS A 47 -5.15 -25.21 -9.20
N LEU A 48 -5.03 -24.78 -7.93
CA LEU A 48 -4.60 -25.65 -6.82
C LEU A 48 -5.78 -26.36 -6.12
N SER A 49 -6.98 -26.31 -6.70
CA SER A 49 -8.20 -26.89 -6.15
C SER A 49 -8.54 -28.24 -6.78
#